data_AF-A0A0M2NVB1-F1
#
_entry.id   AF-A0A0M2NVB1-F1
#
_cell.length_a   1.000
_cell.length_b   1.000
_cell.length_c   1.000
_cell.angle_alpha   90.00
_cell.angle_beta   90.00
_cell.angle_gamma   90.00
#
_symmetry.space_group_name_H-M   'P 1'
#
loop_
_entity.id
_entity.type
_entity.pdbx_description
1 polymer ?
#
loop_
_entity_poly.entity_id
_entity_poly.type
_entity_poly.pdbx_seq_one_letter_code
_entity_poly.pdbx_strand_id
1 'polypeptide(L)'
;MEPKRLNHHTEATTAIYALHTGLRLALSEGLEARAQRHAFHQEGLKAALKALGLEIYGDESNEMKMVICVNFPDGIDDITFRDGLLKNYGIEIAGSFGELKGKIWRIGIMGYAIQKQNILTFFSCICNSPYFPRPHQKS
;
A
#
# COMPACT_ATOMS: atom_id res chain seq x y z
N MET A 1 -21.51 -43.95 10.11
CA MET A 1 -21.61 -42.64 10.78
C MET A 1 -20.30 -41.92 10.53
N GLU A 2 -20.34 -40.79 9.82
CA GLU A 2 -19.15 -39.94 9.62
C GLU A 2 -18.62 -39.49 11.00
N PRO A 3 -17.30 -39.49 11.25
CA PRO A 3 -16.75 -39.13 12.55
C PRO A 3 -17.20 -37.71 12.93
N LYS A 4 -17.66 -37.57 14.18
CA LYS A 4 -18.12 -36.31 14.75
C LYS A 4 -17.00 -35.27 14.60
N ARG A 5 -17.22 -34.24 13.78
CA ARG A 5 -16.26 -33.15 13.57
C ARG A 5 -16.15 -32.32 14.85
N LEU A 6 -15.26 -32.77 15.75
CA LEU A 6 -14.90 -32.06 16.97
C LEU A 6 -13.78 -31.08 16.62
N ASN A 7 -14.04 -29.79 16.80
CA ASN A 7 -12.98 -28.79 16.73
C ASN A 7 -11.98 -29.06 17.87
N HIS A 8 -10.69 -29.00 17.57
CA HIS A 8 -9.64 -29.19 18.58
C HIS A 8 -9.62 -28.04 19.62
N HIS A 9 -9.96 -26.82 19.18
CA HIS A 9 -10.07 -25.62 20.00
C HIS A 9 -11.30 -24.78 19.60
N THR A 10 -11.60 -23.75 20.39
CA THR A 10 -12.61 -22.74 20.01
C THR A 10 -12.12 -21.95 18.81
N GLU A 11 -12.81 -22.12 17.69
CA GLU A 11 -12.49 -21.42 16.44
C GLU A 11 -12.76 -19.92 16.54
N ALA A 12 -11.98 -19.12 15.80
CA ALA A 12 -12.25 -17.70 15.60
C ALA A 12 -13.38 -17.50 14.59
N THR A 13 -14.60 -17.92 14.96
CA THR A 13 -15.77 -17.99 14.08
C THR A 13 -15.98 -16.71 13.24
N THR A 14 -15.90 -15.54 13.86
CA THR A 14 -16.03 -14.25 13.16
C THR A 14 -14.95 -14.04 12.11
N ALA A 15 -13.70 -14.39 12.40
CA ALA A 15 -12.60 -14.26 11.46
C ALA A 15 -12.76 -15.23 10.28
N ILE A 16 -13.29 -16.43 10.52
CA ILE A 16 -13.59 -17.42 9.46
C ILE A 16 -14.67 -16.88 8.52
N TYR A 17 -15.75 -16.30 9.04
CA TYR A 17 -16.78 -15.67 8.21
C TYR A 17 -16.24 -14.47 7.41
N ALA A 18 -15.37 -13.66 8.02
CA ALA A 18 -14.72 -12.54 7.34
C ALA A 18 -13.81 -13.03 6.20
N LEU A 19 -12.99 -14.06 6.46
CA LEU A 19 -12.14 -14.70 5.47
C LEU A 19 -12.96 -15.29 4.32
N HIS A 20 -14.01 -16.05 4.64
CA HIS A 20 -14.91 -16.63 3.63
C HIS A 20 -15.50 -15.55 2.73
N THR A 21 -15.93 -14.43 3.30
CA THR A 21 -16.44 -13.28 2.53
C THR A 21 -15.36 -12.65 1.66
N GLY A 22 -14.15 -12.44 2.21
CA GLY A 22 -13.02 -11.89 1.47
C GLY A 22 -12.60 -12.76 0.29
N LEU A 23 -12.55 -14.07 0.47
CA LEU A 23 -12.27 -15.04 -0.59
C LEU A 23 -13.36 -15.03 -1.65
N ARG A 24 -14.64 -15.02 -1.24
CA ARG A 24 -15.76 -14.93 -2.17
C ARG A 24 -15.69 -13.67 -3.04
N LEU A 25 -15.36 -12.52 -2.45
CA LEU A 25 -15.20 -11.26 -3.20
C LEU A 25 -14.03 -11.36 -4.19
N ALA A 26 -12.88 -11.88 -3.77
CA ALA A 26 -11.71 -12.05 -4.64
C ALA A 26 -12.00 -13.00 -5.81
N LEU A 27 -12.69 -14.12 -5.56
CA LEU A 27 -13.08 -15.08 -6.58
C LEU A 27 -14.16 -14.53 -7.51
N SER A 28 -15.11 -13.72 -7.00
CA SER A 28 -16.13 -13.09 -7.82
C SER A 28 -15.58 -12.04 -8.79
N GLU A 29 -14.49 -11.37 -8.41
CA GLU A 29 -13.72 -10.48 -9.30
C GLU A 29 -12.93 -11.28 -10.35
N GLY A 30 -12.45 -12.46 -9.98
CA GLY A 30 -11.54 -13.30 -10.78
C GLY A 30 -10.07 -13.00 -10.46
N LEU A 31 -9.24 -14.04 -10.32
CA LEU A 31 -7.85 -13.89 -9.90
C LEU A 31 -7.01 -13.12 -10.92
N GLU A 32 -7.12 -13.44 -12.21
CA GLU A 32 -6.44 -12.71 -13.29
C GLU A 32 -6.87 -11.24 -13.34
N ALA A 33 -8.17 -10.96 -13.33
CA ALA A 33 -8.68 -9.60 -13.36
C ALA A 33 -8.21 -8.79 -12.16
N ARG A 34 -8.22 -9.42 -10.98
CA ARG A 34 -7.66 -8.85 -9.75
C ARG A 34 -6.17 -8.56 -9.92
N ALA A 35 -5.37 -9.51 -10.37
CA ALA A 35 -3.93 -9.32 -10.57
C ALA A 35 -3.63 -8.18 -11.55
N GLN A 36 -4.35 -8.12 -12.67
CA GLN A 36 -4.24 -7.05 -13.66
C GLN A 36 -4.60 -5.68 -13.07
N ARG A 37 -5.67 -5.58 -12.27
CA ARG A 37 -6.03 -4.32 -11.61
C ARG A 37 -4.92 -3.82 -10.69
N HIS A 38 -4.30 -4.72 -9.93
CA HIS A 38 -3.20 -4.35 -9.04
C HIS A 38 -1.97 -3.90 -9.83
N ALA A 39 -1.59 -4.64 -10.89
CA ALA A 39 -0.47 -4.26 -11.75
C ALA A 39 -0.69 -2.90 -12.43
N PHE A 40 -1.88 -2.67 -13.00
CA PHE A 40 -2.24 -1.40 -13.65
C PHE A 40 -2.09 -0.20 -12.69
N HIS A 41 -2.62 -0.32 -11.48
CA HIS A 41 -2.53 0.76 -10.50
C HIS A 41 -1.12 0.92 -9.94
N GLN A 42 -0.38 -0.17 -9.78
CA GLN A 42 1.00 -0.14 -9.33
C GLN A 42 1.90 0.60 -10.33
N GLU A 43 1.76 0.32 -11.62
CA GLU A 43 2.50 1.02 -12.68
C GLU A 43 2.17 2.50 -12.72
N GLY A 44 0.89 2.86 -12.69
CA GLY A 44 0.45 4.26 -12.67
C GLY A 44 0.95 5.02 -11.42
N LEU A 45 0.88 4.38 -10.25
CA LEU A 45 1.35 4.95 -8.99
C LEU A 45 2.87 5.15 -9.01
N LYS A 46 3.64 4.17 -9.51
CA LYS A 46 5.10 4.31 -9.68
C LYS A 46 5.46 5.43 -10.64
N ALA A 47 4.80 5.52 -11.79
CA ALA A 47 5.06 6.58 -12.77
C ALA A 47 4.84 7.97 -12.17
N ALA A 48 3.75 8.15 -11.42
CA ALA A 48 3.46 9.42 -10.77
C ALA A 48 4.41 9.73 -9.59
N LEU A 49 4.81 8.73 -8.79
CA LEU A 49 5.85 8.94 -7.76
C LEU A 49 7.18 9.38 -8.37
N LYS A 50 7.61 8.74 -9.47
CA LYS A 50 8.81 9.13 -10.22
C LYS A 50 8.68 10.55 -10.79
N ALA A 51 7.52 10.91 -11.31
CA ALA A 51 7.25 12.27 -11.81
C ALA A 51 7.31 13.34 -10.70
N LEU A 52 7.03 12.97 -9.44
CA LEU A 52 7.24 13.81 -8.27
C LEU A 52 8.70 13.87 -7.80
N GLY A 53 9.63 13.25 -8.53
CA GLY A 53 11.04 13.22 -8.20
C GLY A 53 11.41 12.23 -7.09
N LEU A 54 10.54 11.25 -6.81
CA LEU A 54 10.80 10.22 -5.82
C LEU A 54 11.47 9.00 -6.42
N GLU A 55 12.37 8.41 -5.64
CA GLU A 55 13.11 7.23 -6.02
C GLU A 55 12.43 5.97 -5.47
N ILE A 56 12.18 5.02 -6.35
CA ILE A 56 11.65 3.70 -5.98
C ILE A 56 12.81 2.86 -5.43
N TYR A 57 12.59 2.25 -4.28
CA TYR A 57 13.57 1.38 -3.64
C TYR A 57 13.40 -0.07 -4.11
N GLY A 58 14.53 -0.70 -4.46
CA GLY A 58 14.59 -2.11 -4.84
C GLY A 58 14.69 -2.34 -6.35
N ASP A 59 14.71 -3.61 -6.74
CA ASP A 59 14.78 -4.03 -8.14
C ASP A 59 13.37 -4.08 -8.75
N GLU A 60 13.11 -3.17 -9.70
CA GLU A 60 11.83 -3.08 -10.38
C GLU A 60 11.48 -4.32 -11.21
N SER A 61 12.47 -5.15 -11.59
CA SER A 61 12.23 -6.39 -12.33
C SER A 61 11.69 -7.53 -11.45
N ASN A 62 11.93 -7.46 -10.14
CA ASN A 62 11.56 -8.49 -9.16
C ASN A 62 10.61 -7.97 -8.06
N GLU A 63 9.91 -6.87 -8.34
CA GLU A 63 9.07 -6.21 -7.35
C GLU A 63 7.69 -6.86 -7.17
N MET A 64 7.15 -6.74 -5.96
CA MET A 64 5.78 -7.15 -5.68
C MET A 64 4.79 -6.10 -6.20
N LYS A 65 3.80 -6.53 -6.99
CA LYS A 65 2.76 -5.65 -7.56
C LYS A 65 1.83 -4.98 -6.53
N MET A 66 1.89 -5.43 -5.27
CA MET A 66 0.98 -5.02 -4.20
C MET A 66 1.61 -4.01 -3.24
N VAL A 67 2.93 -3.79 -3.33
CA VAL A 67 3.68 -2.95 -2.40
C VAL A 67 4.74 -2.19 -3.18
N ILE A 68 4.72 -0.87 -3.09
CA ILE A 68 5.76 -0.01 -3.65
C ILE A 68 6.63 0.50 -2.52
N CYS A 69 7.92 0.25 -2.60
CA CYS A 69 8.92 0.80 -1.67
C CYS A 69 9.49 2.09 -2.26
N VAL A 70 9.56 3.14 -1.45
CA VAL A 70 10.04 4.47 -1.88
C VAL A 70 11.08 4.94 -0.89
N ASN A 71 12.16 5.54 -1.38
CA ASN A 71 13.15 6.20 -0.53
C ASN A 71 12.54 7.44 0.12
N PHE A 72 12.93 7.73 1.35
CA PHE A 72 12.70 9.05 1.93
C PHE A 72 13.65 10.06 1.28
N PRO A 73 13.13 11.19 0.77
CA PRO A 73 13.96 12.35 0.48
C PRO A 73 14.76 12.80 1.70
N ASP A 74 15.93 13.41 1.45
CA ASP A 74 16.80 13.93 2.50
C ASP A 74 16.06 14.95 3.38
N GLY A 75 16.21 14.81 4.70
CA GLY A 75 15.63 15.73 5.67
C GLY A 75 14.18 15.47 6.07
N ILE A 76 13.54 14.41 5.57
CA ILE A 76 12.20 13.99 6.02
C ILE A 76 12.31 13.04 7.21
N ASP A 77 11.65 13.38 8.31
CA ASP A 77 11.42 12.44 9.41
C ASP A 77 10.26 11.50 9.10
N ASP A 78 10.55 10.19 9.05
CA ASP A 78 9.59 9.12 8.75
C ASP A 78 8.35 9.20 9.66
N ILE A 79 8.54 9.37 10.97
CA ILE A 79 7.45 9.29 11.95
C ILE A 79 6.51 10.46 11.75
N THR A 80 7.04 11.68 11.68
CA THR A 80 6.27 12.91 11.49
C THR A 80 5.48 12.86 10.19
N PHE A 81 6.10 12.37 9.11
CA PHE A 81 5.43 12.23 7.82
C PHE A 81 4.25 11.23 7.88
N ARG A 82 4.48 10.03 8.42
CA ARG A 82 3.44 9.00 8.54
C ARG A 82 2.29 9.45 9.45
N ASP A 83 2.62 10.07 10.57
CA ASP A 83 1.62 10.64 11.50
C ASP A 83 0.78 11.73 10.84
N GLY A 84 1.40 12.59 10.02
CA GLY A 84 0.72 13.64 9.29
C GLY A 84 -0.30 13.10 8.29
N LEU A 85 0.07 12.05 7.54
CA LEU A 85 -0.85 11.38 6.61
C LEU A 85 -2.04 10.74 7.34
N LEU A 86 -1.77 10.06 8.47
CA LEU A 86 -2.80 9.40 9.23
C LEU A 86 -3.76 10.39 9.90
N LYS A 87 -3.24 11.41 10.60
CA LYS A 87 -4.04 12.36 11.38
C LYS A 87 -4.85 13.32 10.51
N ASN A 88 -4.28 13.78 9.40
CA ASN A 88 -4.94 14.80 8.57
C ASN A 88 -5.82 14.19 7.48
N TYR A 89 -5.52 12.97 7.03
CA TYR A 89 -6.16 12.38 5.85
C TYR A 89 -6.66 10.94 6.05
N GLY A 90 -6.42 10.33 7.22
CA GLY A 90 -6.79 8.94 7.48
C GLY A 90 -6.01 7.93 6.64
N ILE A 91 -4.84 8.33 6.11
CA ILE A 91 -4.01 7.48 5.26
C ILE A 91 -2.90 6.87 6.09
N GLU A 92 -2.94 5.55 6.24
CA GLU A 92 -1.88 4.78 6.87
C GLU A 92 -0.91 4.24 5.81
N ILE A 93 0.38 4.54 5.98
CA ILE A 93 1.47 3.95 5.22
C ILE A 93 2.45 3.26 6.16
N ALA A 94 3.14 2.24 5.66
CA ALA A 94 4.05 1.46 6.48
C ALA A 94 5.48 2.00 6.35
N GLY A 95 6.16 2.21 7.48
CA GLY A 95 7.61 2.36 7.50
C GLY A 95 8.32 1.04 7.23
N SER A 96 9.65 1.06 7.31
CA SER A 96 10.48 -0.16 7.29
C SER A 96 11.07 -0.47 8.66
N PHE A 97 11.67 -1.66 8.77
CA PHE A 97 12.26 -2.20 9.99
C PHE A 97 13.75 -2.49 9.79
N GLY A 98 14.49 -2.69 10.88
CA GLY A 98 15.92 -3.02 10.83
C GLY A 98 16.76 -1.92 10.18
N GLU A 99 17.70 -2.30 9.31
CA GLU A 99 18.65 -1.40 8.65
C GLU A 99 18.02 -0.37 7.71
N LEU A 100 16.76 -0.60 7.32
CA LEU A 100 15.97 0.24 6.42
C LEU A 100 15.04 1.21 7.17
N LYS A 101 14.99 1.13 8.50
CA LYS A 101 14.17 2.02 9.33
C LYS A 101 14.54 3.48 9.07
N GLY A 102 13.54 4.30 8.74
CA GLY A 102 13.72 5.73 8.43
C GLY A 102 14.33 6.04 7.06
N LYS A 103 14.70 5.01 6.27
CA LYS A 103 15.26 5.20 4.92
C LYS A 103 14.23 5.02 3.82
N ILE A 104 13.29 4.08 4.03
CA ILE A 104 12.25 3.78 3.06
C ILE A 104 10.88 3.70 3.73
N TRP A 105 9.87 3.92 2.92
CA TRP A 105 8.46 3.74 3.26
C TRP A 105 7.78 2.89 2.19
N ARG A 106 6.66 2.27 2.57
CA ARG A 106 5.96 1.26 1.80
C ARG A 106 4.50 1.65 1.62
N ILE A 107 4.09 1.68 0.36
CA ILE A 107 2.72 1.99 -0.05
C ILE A 107 2.04 0.66 -0.39
N GLY A 108 1.16 0.21 0.51
CA GLY A 108 0.39 -1.01 0.33
C GLY A 108 -0.85 -0.75 -0.52
N ILE A 109 -0.94 -1.38 -1.68
CA ILE A 109 -2.05 -1.21 -2.62
C ILE A 109 -2.88 -2.49 -2.71
N MET A 110 -3.46 -2.91 -1.60
CA MET A 110 -4.11 -4.22 -1.49
C MET A 110 -5.63 -4.15 -1.47
N GLY A 111 -6.27 -4.95 -2.33
CA GLY A 111 -7.69 -5.27 -2.24
C GLY A 111 -8.60 -4.05 -2.46
N TYR A 112 -9.22 -3.57 -1.39
CA TYR A 112 -10.09 -2.39 -1.44
C TYR A 112 -9.31 -1.08 -1.43
N ALA A 113 -8.10 -1.05 -0.86
CA ALA A 113 -7.30 0.16 -0.79
C ALA A 113 -6.94 0.70 -2.20
N ILE A 114 -6.84 -0.18 -3.19
CA ILE A 114 -6.49 0.15 -4.57
C ILE A 114 -7.72 0.52 -5.41
N GLN A 115 -8.24 1.70 -5.12
CA GLN A 115 -9.30 2.36 -5.87
C GLN A 115 -8.86 3.74 -6.33
N LYS A 116 -9.39 4.19 -7.48
CA LYS A 116 -9.05 5.49 -8.08
C LYS A 116 -9.14 6.64 -7.09
N GLN A 117 -10.21 6.68 -6.28
CA GLN A 117 -10.41 7.75 -5.30
C GLN A 117 -9.30 7.77 -4.24
N ASN A 118 -8.94 6.62 -3.68
CA ASN A 118 -7.88 6.54 -2.67
C ASN A 118 -6.52 6.97 -3.23
N ILE A 119 -6.21 6.55 -4.46
CA ILE A 119 -4.97 6.93 -5.16
C ILE A 119 -4.92 8.45 -5.39
N LEU A 120 -6.02 9.04 -5.86
CA LEU A 120 -6.11 10.49 -6.09
C LEU A 120 -5.99 11.27 -4.79
N THR A 121 -6.68 10.85 -3.73
CA THR A 121 -6.55 11.45 -2.40
C THR A 121 -5.11 11.37 -1.92
N PHE A 122 -4.47 10.20 -2.02
CA PHE A 122 -3.07 10.00 -1.65
C PHE A 122 -2.12 10.96 -2.37
N PHE A 123 -2.23 11.07 -3.69
CA PHE A 123 -1.41 12.01 -4.45
C PHE A 123 -1.67 13.46 -4.08
N SER A 124 -2.93 13.85 -3.90
CA SER A 124 -3.26 15.20 -3.45
C SER A 124 -2.61 15.52 -2.10
N CYS A 125 -2.54 14.56 -1.19
CA CYS A 125 -1.90 14.74 0.12
C CYS A 125 -0.38 14.90 -0.01
N ILE A 126 0.27 14.08 -0.84
CA ILE A 126 1.72 14.14 -1.03
C ILE A 126 2.13 15.43 -1.75
N CYS A 127 1.40 15.84 -2.79
CA CYS A 127 1.70 17.06 -3.53
C CYS A 127 1.51 18.33 -2.67
N ASN A 128 0.56 18.31 -1.74
CA ASN A 128 0.33 19.41 -0.79
C ASN A 128 1.23 19.32 0.46
N SER A 129 1.98 18.22 0.61
CA SER A 129 2.86 18.02 1.75
C SER A 129 4.08 18.93 1.64
N PRO A 130 4.47 19.66 2.71
CA PRO A 130 5.66 20.51 2.69
C PRO A 130 6.96 19.71 2.58
N TYR A 131 6.90 18.39 2.77
CA TYR A 131 8.05 17.51 2.82
C TYR A 131 8.53 17.06 1.43
N PHE A 132 7.72 17.19 0.37
CA PHE A 132 8.06 16.63 -0.95
C PHE A 132 8.56 17.70 -1.93
N PRO A 133 9.60 17.38 -2.72
CA PRO A 133 10.13 18.30 -3.71
C PRO A 133 9.06 18.64 -4.75
N ARG A 134 8.93 19.93 -5.08
CA ARG A 134 8.01 20.36 -6.14
C ARG A 134 8.69 20.20 -7.49
N PRO A 135 8.00 19.71 -8.53
CA PRO A 135 8.57 19.54 -9.87
C PRO A 135 9.08 20.85 -10.51
N HIS A 136 8.75 22.01 -9.95
CA HIS A 136 9.17 23.33 -10.43
C HIS A 136 10.34 23.99 -9.68
N GLN A 137 11.04 23.29 -8.78
CA GLN A 137 12.11 23.86 -7.94
C GLN A 137 13.54 23.33 -8.23
N LYS A 138 13.80 22.75 -9.41
CA LYS A 138 15.19 22.54 -9.87
C LYS A 138 15.61 23.75 -10.71
N SER A 139 16.32 24.69 -10.08
CA SER A 139 17.15 25.72 -10.73
C SER A 139 18.55 25.19 -10.98
#